data_AF-C5KPC2-F1
#
_entry.id   AF-C5KPC2-F1
#
_cell.length_a   1.000
_cell.length_b   1.000
_cell.length_c   1.000
_cell.angle_alpha   90.00
_cell.angle_beta   90.00
_cell.angle_gamma   90.00
#
_symmetry.space_group_name_H-M   'P 1'
#
loop_
_entity.id
_entity.type
_entity.pdbx_description
1 polymer ?
#
loop_
_entity_poly.entity_id
_entity_poly.type
_entity_poly.pdbx_seq_one_letter_code
_entity_poly.pdbx_strand_id
1 'polypeptide(L)'
;MFRSTDVPRVYQSAEALAMGLFPKIVEGDPSTLNIIIPDRSKDTLTPSATVCPRLKNALDEFHNSSEAKIRAERTSSERTILGSTTGRSEAFNTNDPRDMLNIYDSLFDCLSTHVCSTVPSEPKDVPRGLGPSSILFKHVEREGLFWFINRYGTSDKIRKLAYGPFIQDLLEDLSVTRRRLSVYLGHDTGPANAITDTLQLTWMDSGNACAKSWPPFGSMLVMEIYSDDQVRFIYNGRVASVEAIQECRGK
;
A
#
# COMPACT_ATOMS: atom_id res chain seq x y z
N MET A 1 -5.65 4.35 -20.90
CA MET A 1 -6.31 5.22 -19.89
C MET A 1 -5.32 5.47 -18.78
N PHE A 2 -5.20 6.70 -18.30
CA PHE A 2 -4.47 7.02 -17.08
C PHE A 2 -5.46 7.54 -16.05
N ARG A 3 -5.42 7.01 -14.83
CA ARG A 3 -6.22 7.47 -13.70
C ARG A 3 -5.32 7.65 -12.48
N SER A 4 -5.47 8.77 -11.79
CA SER A 4 -4.71 9.11 -10.59
C SER A 4 -5.64 9.55 -9.47
N THR A 5 -5.22 9.37 -8.22
CA THR A 5 -5.85 10.07 -7.09
C THR A 5 -5.57 11.58 -7.18
N ASP A 6 -6.44 12.37 -6.56
CA ASP A 6 -6.31 13.83 -6.43
C ASP A 6 -5.30 14.20 -5.32
N VAL A 7 -4.04 13.85 -5.56
CA VAL A 7 -2.91 14.14 -4.67
C VAL A 7 -1.70 14.55 -5.51
N PRO A 8 -1.08 15.72 -5.25
CA PRO A 8 0.03 16.25 -6.06
C PRO A 8 1.12 15.27 -6.44
N ARG A 9 1.67 14.56 -5.46
CA ARG A 9 2.73 13.57 -5.70
C ARG A 9 2.32 12.41 -6.61
N VAL A 10 1.02 12.08 -6.67
CA VAL A 10 0.51 10.94 -7.44
C VAL A 10 0.28 11.34 -8.89
N TYR A 11 -0.40 12.46 -9.16
CA TYR A 11 -0.59 12.88 -10.55
C TYR A 11 0.71 13.36 -11.21
N GLN A 12 1.67 13.92 -10.45
CA GLN A 12 3.03 14.19 -10.95
C GLN A 12 3.78 12.88 -11.29
N SER A 13 3.58 11.82 -10.50
CA SER A 13 4.12 10.50 -10.84
C SER A 13 3.45 9.92 -12.10
N ALA A 14 2.17 10.22 -12.32
CA ALA A 14 1.44 9.82 -13.52
C ALA A 14 1.98 10.52 -14.77
N GLU A 15 2.24 11.82 -14.68
CA GLU A 15 2.90 12.60 -15.73
C GLU A 15 4.30 12.05 -16.02
N ALA A 16 5.12 11.81 -14.98
CA ALA A 16 6.46 11.26 -15.14
C ALA A 16 6.47 9.89 -15.84
N LEU A 17 5.57 8.98 -15.43
CA LEU A 17 5.41 7.68 -16.06
C LEU A 17 4.93 7.81 -17.51
N ALA A 18 3.96 8.69 -17.78
CA ALA A 18 3.46 8.96 -19.12
C ALA A 18 4.56 9.47 -20.06
N MET A 19 5.39 10.42 -19.60
CA MET A 19 6.53 10.94 -20.35
C MET A 19 7.54 9.86 -20.68
N GLY A 20 7.80 8.93 -19.75
CA GLY A 20 8.69 7.79 -19.98
C GLY A 20 8.14 6.76 -20.98
N LEU A 21 6.84 6.48 -20.94
CA LEU A 21 6.18 5.52 -21.84
C LEU A 21 5.95 6.08 -23.25
N PHE A 22 5.69 7.39 -23.35
CA PHE A 22 5.32 8.05 -24.60
C PHE A 22 6.17 9.31 -24.83
N PRO A 23 7.49 9.17 -25.07
CA PRO A 23 8.41 10.30 -25.18
C PRO A 23 8.04 11.27 -26.31
N LYS A 24 7.41 10.78 -27.39
CA LYS A 24 6.98 11.60 -28.53
C LYS A 24 5.89 12.62 -28.20
N ILE A 25 5.12 12.41 -27.14
CA ILE A 25 4.13 13.40 -26.65
C ILE A 25 4.85 14.67 -26.17
N VAL A 26 6.07 14.53 -25.63
CA VAL A 26 6.88 15.64 -25.13
C VAL A 26 7.56 16.41 -26.27
N GLU A 27 7.82 15.75 -27.40
CA GLU A 27 8.58 16.29 -28.54
C GLU A 27 7.74 17.11 -29.55
N GLY A 28 6.48 17.43 -29.22
CA GLY A 28 5.63 18.32 -30.03
C GLY A 28 4.56 17.65 -30.89
N ASP A 29 4.23 16.38 -30.62
CA ASP A 29 3.00 15.76 -31.11
C ASP A 29 1.77 16.47 -30.50
N PRO A 30 0.77 16.92 -31.29
CA PRO A 30 -0.47 17.48 -30.76
C PRO A 30 -1.33 16.48 -29.97
N SER A 31 -0.95 15.19 -29.91
CA SER A 31 -1.65 14.19 -29.12
C SER A 31 -1.55 14.48 -27.62
N THR A 32 -2.70 14.74 -26.99
CA THR A 32 -2.80 14.95 -25.55
C THR A 32 -3.11 13.65 -24.83
N LEU A 33 -2.35 13.33 -23.78
CA LEU A 33 -2.70 12.25 -22.85
C LEU A 33 -3.55 12.83 -21.71
N ASN A 34 -4.77 12.33 -21.56
CA ASN A 34 -5.65 12.73 -20.46
C ASN A 34 -5.43 11.82 -19.24
N ILE A 35 -5.17 12.44 -18.08
CA ILE A 35 -5.14 11.77 -16.78
C ILE A 35 -6.46 12.06 -16.08
N ILE A 36 -7.21 11.00 -15.75
CA ILE A 36 -8.48 11.10 -15.05
C ILE A 36 -8.20 11.25 -13.56
N ILE A 37 -8.67 12.35 -12.96
CA ILE A 37 -8.52 12.64 -11.54
C ILE A 37 -9.92 12.84 -10.95
N PRO A 38 -10.52 11.81 -10.32
CA PRO A 38 -11.79 11.96 -9.64
C PRO A 38 -11.66 12.82 -8.37
N ASP A 39 -12.77 13.43 -7.96
CA ASP A 39 -12.89 14.03 -6.62
C ASP A 39 -12.56 12.99 -5.54
N ARG A 40 -11.77 13.38 -4.53
CA ARG A 40 -11.38 12.52 -3.41
C ARG A 40 -12.56 11.85 -2.69
N SER A 41 -13.73 12.49 -2.65
CA SER A 41 -14.95 11.93 -2.06
C SER A 41 -15.59 10.81 -2.88
N LYS A 42 -15.19 10.67 -4.15
CA LYS A 42 -15.67 9.67 -5.12
C LYS A 42 -14.57 8.70 -5.55
N ASP A 43 -13.32 8.96 -5.17
CA ASP A 43 -12.22 8.10 -5.56
C ASP A 43 -12.31 6.74 -4.86
N THR A 44 -12.04 5.70 -5.64
CA THR A 44 -12.14 4.30 -5.25
C THR A 44 -10.77 3.62 -5.21
N LEU A 45 -9.68 4.25 -5.68
CA LEU A 45 -8.35 3.65 -5.78
C LEU A 45 -7.77 3.30 -4.40
N THR A 46 -8.29 3.91 -3.35
CA THR A 46 -7.91 3.62 -1.96
C THR A 46 -9.13 3.44 -1.07
N PRO A 47 -9.05 2.60 -0.02
CA PRO A 47 -10.13 2.45 0.95
C PRO A 47 -10.40 3.77 1.69
N SER A 48 -11.68 4.14 1.82
CA SER A 48 -12.10 5.35 2.55
C SER A 48 -13.20 5.07 3.56
N ALA A 49 -12.84 5.03 4.84
CA ALA A 49 -13.80 4.89 5.94
C ALA A 49 -14.63 6.18 6.16
N THR A 50 -14.17 7.32 5.65
CA THR A 50 -14.92 8.58 5.65
C THR A 50 -16.11 8.53 4.70
N VAL A 51 -15.93 7.90 3.53
CA VAL A 51 -16.97 7.78 2.49
C VAL A 51 -17.85 6.54 2.71
N CYS A 52 -17.31 5.47 3.27
CA CYS A 52 -18.03 4.22 3.54
C CYS A 52 -18.26 3.98 5.04
N PRO A 53 -19.42 4.39 5.62
CA PRO A 53 -19.72 4.16 7.03
C PRO A 53 -19.68 2.67 7.44
N ARG A 54 -20.03 1.76 6.52
CA ARG A 54 -19.95 0.32 6.80
C ARG A 54 -18.52 -0.17 6.96
N LEU A 55 -17.58 0.40 6.19
CA LEU A 55 -16.15 0.12 6.38
C LEU A 55 -15.68 0.65 7.73
N LYS A 56 -16.08 1.88 8.10
CA LYS A 56 -15.80 2.45 9.41
C LYS A 56 -16.26 1.52 10.54
N ASN A 57 -17.52 1.11 10.52
CA ASN A 57 -18.07 0.21 11.54
C ASN A 57 -17.32 -1.13 11.59
N ALA A 58 -16.96 -1.71 10.44
CA ALA A 58 -16.22 -2.95 10.38
C ALA A 58 -14.79 -2.81 10.94
N LEU A 59 -14.13 -1.67 10.70
CA LEU A 59 -12.84 -1.35 11.32
C LEU A 59 -12.99 -1.12 12.82
N ASP A 60 -14.07 -0.47 13.28
CA ASP A 60 -14.35 -0.30 14.72
C ASP A 60 -14.56 -1.65 15.42
N GLU A 61 -15.27 -2.59 14.78
CA GLU A 61 -15.39 -3.98 15.23
C GLU A 61 -14.01 -4.66 15.33
N PHE A 62 -13.15 -4.49 14.30
CA PHE A 62 -11.79 -5.03 14.32
C PHE A 62 -10.95 -4.46 15.48
N HIS A 63 -10.92 -3.13 15.68
CA HIS A 63 -10.15 -2.53 16.78
C HIS A 63 -10.63 -3.01 18.17
N ASN A 64 -11.90 -3.38 18.31
CA ASN A 64 -12.45 -3.90 19.55
C ASN A 64 -12.23 -5.42 19.75
N SER A 65 -11.77 -6.13 18.71
CA SER A 65 -11.57 -7.58 18.71
C SER A 65 -10.40 -8.03 19.60
N SER A 66 -10.39 -9.32 19.96
CA SER A 66 -9.27 -9.94 20.68
C SER A 66 -7.99 -9.93 19.86
N GLU A 67 -8.07 -10.11 18.54
CA GLU A 67 -6.91 -10.09 17.64
C GLU A 67 -6.16 -8.75 17.72
N ALA A 68 -6.88 -7.64 17.57
CA ALA A 68 -6.30 -6.31 17.60
C ALA A 68 -5.69 -5.98 18.97
N LYS A 69 -6.39 -6.33 20.07
CA LYS A 69 -5.91 -6.15 21.45
C LYS A 69 -4.65 -6.96 21.72
N ILE A 70 -4.63 -8.25 21.39
CA ILE A 70 -3.47 -9.13 21.55
C ILE A 70 -2.27 -8.58 20.76
N ARG A 71 -2.49 -8.08 19.54
CA ARG A 71 -1.41 -7.50 18.74
C ARG A 71 -0.85 -6.21 19.35
N ALA A 72 -1.71 -5.32 19.83
CA ALA A 72 -1.31 -4.10 20.53
C ALA A 72 -0.56 -4.39 21.83
N GLU A 73 -0.98 -5.40 22.59
CA GLU A 73 -0.29 -5.82 23.82
C GLU A 73 1.08 -6.44 23.54
N ARG A 74 1.21 -7.28 22.51
CA ARG A 74 2.47 -7.94 22.11
C ARG A 74 3.59 -6.96 21.75
N THR A 75 3.22 -5.75 21.37
CA THR A 75 4.13 -4.69 20.95
C THR A 75 4.51 -3.72 22.08
N SER A 76 4.01 -3.93 23.31
CA SER A 76 4.23 -3.04 24.47
C SER A 76 5.71 -2.83 24.84
N SER A 77 6.49 -3.91 24.96
CA SER A 77 7.93 -3.81 25.27
C SER A 77 8.70 -3.06 24.19
N GLU A 78 8.36 -3.30 22.93
CA GLU A 78 8.96 -2.60 21.78
C GLU A 78 8.60 -1.11 21.80
N ARG A 79 7.33 -0.77 22.03
CA ARG A 79 6.87 0.62 22.14
C ARG A 79 7.58 1.38 23.27
N THR A 80 7.88 0.73 24.39
CA THR A 80 8.69 1.34 25.46
C THR A 80 10.09 1.76 24.95
N ILE A 81 10.74 0.90 24.15
CA ILE A 81 12.04 1.19 23.54
C ILE A 81 11.92 2.31 22.50
N LEU A 82 10.89 2.26 21.65
CA LEU A 82 10.61 3.30 20.65
C LEU A 82 10.36 4.67 21.30
N GLY A 83 9.54 4.71 22.35
CA GLY A 83 9.24 5.91 23.11
C GLY A 83 10.49 6.51 23.74
N SER A 84 11.35 5.67 24.33
CA SER A 84 12.62 6.13 24.91
C SER A 84 13.60 6.63 23.84
N THR A 85 13.71 5.92 22.71
CA THR A 85 14.63 6.25 21.60
C THR A 85 14.23 7.54 20.89
N THR A 86 12.93 7.80 20.78
CA THR A 86 12.39 9.01 20.14
C THR A 86 12.17 10.17 21.12
N GLY A 87 12.37 9.97 22.42
CA GLY A 87 12.06 10.96 23.45
C GLY A 87 10.56 11.23 23.63
N ARG A 88 9.69 10.30 23.21
CA ARG A 88 8.22 10.42 23.18
C ARG A 88 7.51 9.34 24.00
N SER A 89 8.07 8.94 25.15
CA SER A 89 7.56 7.81 25.96
C SER A 89 6.05 7.81 26.19
N GLU A 90 5.44 8.97 26.47
CA GLU A 90 3.98 9.07 26.67
C GLU A 90 3.17 8.70 25.41
N ALA A 91 3.62 9.11 24.23
CA ALA A 91 2.93 8.83 22.96
C ALA A 91 2.94 7.34 22.59
N PHE A 92 3.88 6.56 23.14
CA PHE A 92 4.02 5.13 22.88
C PHE A 92 3.41 4.27 24.01
N ASN A 93 3.05 4.87 25.15
CA ASN A 93 2.50 4.19 26.31
C ASN A 93 0.98 4.05 26.24
N THR A 94 0.52 3.22 25.31
CA THR A 94 -0.90 2.90 25.13
C THR A 94 -1.06 1.43 24.75
N ASN A 95 -2.21 0.86 25.10
CA ASN A 95 -2.65 -0.46 24.64
C ASN A 95 -3.92 -0.37 23.77
N ASP A 96 -4.37 0.84 23.43
CA ASP A 96 -5.51 1.01 22.52
C ASP A 96 -5.08 0.62 21.09
N PRO A 97 -5.72 -0.40 20.48
CA PRO A 97 -5.44 -0.77 19.09
C PRO A 97 -5.62 0.38 18.08
N ARG A 98 -6.48 1.36 18.37
CA ARG A 98 -6.71 2.52 17.50
C ARG A 98 -5.48 3.42 17.40
N ASP A 99 -4.67 3.48 18.45
CA ASP A 99 -3.46 4.30 18.47
C ASP A 99 -2.32 3.66 17.66
N MET A 100 -2.34 2.33 17.51
CA MET A 100 -1.26 1.60 16.84
C MET A 100 -1.04 2.05 15.40
N LEU A 101 -2.12 2.43 14.71
CA LEU A 101 -2.04 3.03 13.38
C LEU A 101 -1.15 4.27 13.42
N ASN A 102 -1.51 5.28 14.21
CA ASN A 102 -0.79 6.55 14.26
C ASN A 102 0.63 6.39 14.82
N ILE A 103 0.87 5.42 15.69
CA ILE A 103 2.21 5.15 16.23
C ILE A 103 3.12 4.57 15.15
N TYR A 104 2.70 3.47 14.53
CA TYR A 104 3.58 2.70 13.65
C TYR A 104 3.64 3.25 12.23
N ASP A 105 2.52 3.64 11.64
CA ASP A 105 2.47 4.24 10.30
C ASP A 105 3.27 5.54 10.26
N SER A 106 2.94 6.49 11.14
CA SER A 106 3.61 7.79 11.14
C SER A 106 5.10 7.68 11.46
N LEU A 107 5.49 6.77 12.36
CA LEU A 107 6.91 6.53 12.62
C LEU A 107 7.60 5.91 11.41
N PHE A 108 6.98 4.91 10.76
CA PHE A 108 7.56 4.27 9.59
C PHE A 108 7.68 5.23 8.41
N ASP A 109 6.66 6.05 8.13
CA ASP A 109 6.70 7.07 7.07
C ASP A 109 7.84 8.07 7.32
N CYS A 110 7.94 8.59 8.55
CA CYS A 110 9.05 9.48 8.94
C CYS A 110 10.40 8.78 8.74
N LEU A 111 10.60 7.60 9.34
CA LEU A 111 11.88 6.89 9.21
C LEU A 111 12.21 6.59 7.74
N SER A 112 11.24 6.16 6.94
CA SER A 112 11.41 5.82 5.53
C SER A 112 11.86 7.02 4.70
N THR A 113 11.28 8.20 4.93
CA THR A 113 11.72 9.43 4.24
C THR A 113 13.15 9.83 4.60
N HIS A 114 13.60 9.60 5.84
CA HIS A 114 14.97 9.89 6.26
C HIS A 114 15.98 8.83 5.81
N VAL A 115 15.62 7.54 5.71
CA VAL A 115 16.57 6.50 5.28
C VAL A 115 16.60 6.27 3.77
N CYS A 116 15.55 6.68 3.04
CA CYS A 116 15.49 6.51 1.59
C CYS A 116 16.47 7.47 0.91
N SER A 117 17.39 6.93 0.11
CA SER A 117 18.45 7.71 -0.57
C SER A 117 17.92 8.62 -1.68
N THR A 118 16.73 8.34 -2.21
CA THR A 118 16.12 9.12 -3.30
C THR A 118 15.20 10.23 -2.80
N VAL A 119 14.89 10.26 -1.50
CA VAL A 119 14.08 11.33 -0.90
C VAL A 119 15.02 12.47 -0.48
N PRO A 120 14.78 13.73 -0.88
CA PRO A 120 15.64 14.86 -0.50
C PRO A 120 15.27 15.39 0.90
N SER A 121 15.43 14.56 1.93
CA SER A 121 15.25 14.97 3.34
C SER A 121 16.59 15.30 3.97
N GLU A 122 16.72 16.51 4.51
CA GLU A 122 17.89 16.96 5.25
C GLU A 122 17.48 17.54 6.61
N PRO A 123 18.14 17.18 7.71
CA PRO A 123 19.22 16.19 7.78
C PRO A 123 18.69 14.75 7.65
N LYS A 124 19.52 13.84 7.12
CA LYS A 124 19.29 12.38 7.07
C LYS A 124 19.42 11.68 8.44
N ASP A 125 19.09 12.39 9.51
CA ASP A 125 19.27 11.93 10.87
C ASP A 125 18.14 10.98 11.27
N VAL A 126 18.53 9.79 11.71
CA VAL A 126 17.64 8.84 12.36
C VAL A 126 18.19 8.50 13.74
N PRO A 127 17.34 8.39 14.79
CA PRO A 127 17.81 7.99 16.10
C PRO A 127 18.60 6.68 16.05
N ARG A 128 19.65 6.58 16.88
CA ARG A 128 20.48 5.38 16.96
C ARG A 128 19.61 4.16 17.25
N GLY A 129 19.74 3.13 16.42
CA GLY A 129 18.92 1.91 16.52
C GLY A 129 17.61 1.95 15.72
N LEU A 130 17.30 3.04 15.01
CA LEU A 130 16.19 3.13 14.06
C LEU A 130 16.64 3.30 12.60
N GLY A 131 17.90 2.99 12.30
CA GLY A 131 18.40 2.91 10.92
C GLY A 131 17.92 1.64 10.19
N PRO A 132 18.07 1.58 8.85
CA PRO A 132 17.48 0.52 8.01
C PRO A 132 18.06 -0.88 8.28
N SER A 133 19.24 -0.98 8.87
CA SER A 133 19.85 -2.25 9.29
C SER A 133 19.36 -2.76 10.65
N SER A 134 18.59 -1.96 11.39
CA SER A 134 18.12 -2.32 12.72
C SER A 134 16.94 -3.29 12.68
N ILE A 135 16.92 -4.24 13.63
CA ILE A 135 15.76 -5.11 13.88
C ILE A 135 14.54 -4.26 14.27
N LEU A 136 14.73 -3.18 15.01
CA LEU A 136 13.66 -2.31 15.47
C LEU A 136 12.99 -1.58 14.30
N PHE A 137 13.77 -1.14 13.30
CA PHE A 137 13.23 -0.56 12.06
C PHE A 137 12.34 -1.56 11.32
N LYS A 138 12.80 -2.80 11.14
CA LYS A 138 12.02 -3.86 10.47
C LYS A 138 10.73 -4.21 11.21
N HIS A 139 10.74 -4.13 12.54
CA HIS A 139 9.53 -4.32 13.32
C HIS A 139 8.55 -3.17 13.17
N VAL A 140 9.04 -1.92 13.17
CA VAL A 140 8.23 -0.73 12.88
C VAL A 140 7.61 -0.83 11.49
N GLU A 141 8.36 -1.25 10.47
CA GLU A 141 7.83 -1.53 9.12
C GLU A 141 6.71 -2.57 9.17
N ARG A 142 6.95 -3.71 9.82
CA ARG A 142 5.98 -4.82 9.88
C ARG A 142 4.68 -4.40 10.55
N GLU A 143 4.76 -3.68 11.67
CA GLU A 143 3.58 -3.22 12.39
C GLU A 143 2.90 -2.06 11.65
N GLY A 144 3.67 -1.15 11.05
CA GLY A 144 3.14 -0.10 10.18
C GLY A 144 2.36 -0.71 9.03
N LEU A 145 2.96 -1.65 8.29
CA LEU A 145 2.33 -2.38 7.20
C LEU A 145 1.03 -3.05 7.66
N PHE A 146 1.06 -3.72 8.82
CA PHE A 146 -0.13 -4.37 9.34
C PHE A 146 -1.24 -3.38 9.64
N TRP A 147 -0.95 -2.37 10.49
CA TRP A 147 -1.96 -1.45 10.96
C TRP A 147 -2.46 -0.54 9.84
N PHE A 148 -1.62 -0.11 8.91
CA PHE A 148 -2.00 0.81 7.82
C PHE A 148 -2.69 0.09 6.66
N ILE A 149 -2.15 -1.07 6.23
CA ILE A 149 -2.53 -1.75 4.99
C ILE A 149 -3.23 -3.09 5.30
N ASN A 150 -2.55 -4.03 5.93
CA ASN A 150 -3.04 -5.41 6.03
C ASN A 150 -4.28 -5.56 6.92
N ARG A 151 -4.61 -4.56 7.76
CA ARG A 151 -5.85 -4.53 8.54
C ARG A 151 -7.09 -4.71 7.66
N TYR A 152 -7.04 -4.26 6.41
CA TYR A 152 -8.15 -4.39 5.46
C TYR A 152 -8.36 -5.84 4.99
N GLY A 153 -7.32 -6.68 5.07
CA GLY A 153 -7.35 -8.10 4.73
C GLY A 153 -7.80 -9.03 5.85
N THR A 154 -8.00 -8.53 7.09
CA THR A 154 -8.29 -9.33 8.30
C THR A 154 -9.62 -10.08 8.25
N SER A 155 -10.57 -9.63 7.43
CA SER A 155 -11.81 -10.37 7.18
C SER A 155 -12.32 -10.13 5.78
N ASP A 156 -13.06 -11.10 5.25
CA ASP A 156 -13.75 -10.96 3.96
C ASP A 156 -14.69 -9.75 3.93
N LYS A 157 -15.34 -9.43 5.06
CA LYS A 157 -16.22 -8.27 5.19
C LYS A 157 -15.44 -6.97 4.99
N ILE A 158 -14.34 -6.79 5.71
CA ILE A 158 -13.52 -5.58 5.60
C ILE A 158 -12.91 -5.50 4.21
N ARG A 159 -12.37 -6.59 3.68
CA ARG A 159 -11.74 -6.64 2.36
C ARG A 159 -12.70 -6.23 1.24
N LYS A 160 -13.93 -6.76 1.26
CA LYS A 160 -14.99 -6.39 0.29
C LYS A 160 -15.36 -4.91 0.40
N LEU A 161 -15.49 -4.37 1.62
CA LEU A 161 -15.85 -2.97 1.84
C LEU A 161 -14.71 -1.99 1.49
N ALA A 162 -13.46 -2.41 1.67
CA ALA A 162 -12.27 -1.62 1.42
C ALA A 162 -11.91 -1.57 -0.08
N TYR A 163 -11.91 -2.71 -0.76
CA TYR A 163 -11.39 -2.83 -2.12
C TYR A 163 -12.46 -3.08 -3.18
N GLY A 164 -13.65 -3.53 -2.80
CA GLY A 164 -14.75 -3.82 -3.72
C GLY A 164 -15.05 -2.70 -4.72
N PRO A 165 -15.11 -1.42 -4.31
CA PRO A 165 -15.31 -0.32 -5.25
C PRO A 165 -14.25 -0.24 -6.36
N PHE A 166 -12.96 -0.37 -6.03
CA PHE A 166 -11.91 -0.37 -7.04
C PHE A 166 -11.98 -1.60 -7.95
N ILE A 167 -12.27 -2.77 -7.37
CA ILE A 167 -12.37 -4.01 -8.14
C ILE A 167 -13.53 -3.92 -9.14
N GLN A 168 -14.65 -3.28 -8.77
CA GLN A 168 -15.75 -3.00 -9.69
C GLN A 168 -15.28 -2.11 -10.85
N ASP A 169 -14.59 -0.99 -10.56
CA ASP A 169 -14.05 -0.11 -11.60
C ASP A 169 -13.08 -0.82 -12.54
N LEU A 170 -12.24 -1.72 -12.00
CA LEU A 170 -11.32 -2.53 -12.79
C LEU A 170 -12.07 -3.49 -13.71
N LEU A 171 -13.11 -4.16 -13.23
CA LEU A 171 -13.94 -5.05 -14.05
C LEU A 171 -14.66 -4.29 -15.17
N GLU A 172 -15.15 -3.09 -14.89
CA GLU A 172 -15.74 -2.20 -15.90
C GLU A 172 -14.71 -1.78 -16.96
N ASP A 173 -13.49 -1.44 -16.54
CA ASP A 173 -12.40 -1.10 -17.45
C ASP A 173 -12.00 -2.29 -18.34
N LEU A 174 -11.92 -3.49 -17.77
CA LEU A 174 -11.65 -4.73 -18.50
C LEU A 174 -12.74 -5.08 -19.53
N SER A 175 -13.98 -4.63 -19.32
CA SER A 175 -15.05 -4.80 -20.30
C SER A 175 -14.86 -3.97 -21.58
N VAL A 176 -13.95 -2.97 -21.57
CA VAL A 176 -13.68 -2.11 -22.72
C VAL A 176 -12.71 -2.79 -23.69
N THR A 177 -13.26 -3.53 -24.65
CA THR A 177 -12.52 -4.38 -25.62
C THR A 177 -11.47 -3.67 -26.48
N ARG A 178 -11.56 -2.34 -26.66
CA ARG A 178 -10.57 -1.55 -27.42
C ARG A 178 -9.41 -1.06 -26.57
N ARG A 179 -9.47 -1.21 -25.24
CA ARG A 179 -8.44 -0.70 -24.33
C ARG A 179 -7.25 -1.66 -24.30
N ARG A 180 -6.07 -1.15 -24.69
CA ARG A 180 -4.82 -1.92 -24.69
C ARG A 180 -3.95 -1.66 -23.46
N LEU A 181 -4.15 -0.53 -22.80
CA LEU A 181 -3.39 -0.14 -21.61
C LEU A 181 -4.27 0.71 -20.68
N SER A 182 -4.27 0.34 -19.42
CA SER A 182 -4.83 1.12 -18.31
C SER A 182 -3.77 1.25 -17.24
N VAL A 183 -3.57 2.47 -16.77
CA VAL A 183 -2.62 2.81 -15.72
C VAL A 183 -3.38 3.47 -14.59
N TYR A 184 -3.32 2.86 -13.41
CA TYR A 184 -3.92 3.36 -12.18
C TYR A 184 -2.79 3.77 -11.24
N LEU A 185 -2.78 5.02 -10.82
CA LEU A 185 -1.80 5.58 -9.92
C LEU A 185 -2.44 5.99 -8.61
N GLY A 186 -1.84 5.54 -7.50
CA GLY A 186 -2.37 5.80 -6.18
C GLY A 186 -1.29 5.72 -5.13
N HIS A 187 -1.61 5.04 -4.05
CA HIS A 187 -0.85 4.94 -2.83
C HIS A 187 -0.44 3.49 -2.58
N ASP A 188 0.41 3.30 -1.57
CA ASP A 188 0.65 2.01 -0.93
C ASP A 188 -0.63 1.26 -0.54
N THR A 189 -1.68 1.98 -0.11
CA THR A 189 -3.01 1.41 0.21
C THR A 189 -3.84 0.95 -1.00
N GLY A 190 -3.40 1.26 -2.23
CA GLY A 190 -4.09 0.88 -3.46
C GLY A 190 -3.69 1.82 -4.62
N PRO A 191 -3.67 1.35 -5.87
CA PRO A 191 -4.48 0.24 -6.39
C PRO A 191 -3.85 -1.14 -6.32
N ALA A 192 -2.51 -1.23 -6.27
CA ALA A 192 -1.80 -2.51 -6.29
C ALA A 192 -2.23 -3.40 -5.10
N ASN A 193 -2.26 -2.82 -3.90
CA ASN A 193 -2.63 -3.55 -2.70
C ASN A 193 -4.08 -4.07 -2.71
N ALA A 194 -5.00 -3.30 -3.30
CA ALA A 194 -6.39 -3.72 -3.45
C ALA A 194 -6.52 -5.00 -4.28
N ILE A 195 -5.72 -5.16 -5.34
CA ILE A 195 -5.69 -6.37 -6.17
C ILE A 195 -4.98 -7.51 -5.45
N THR A 196 -3.79 -7.27 -4.88
CA THR A 196 -3.01 -8.32 -4.21
C THR A 196 -3.77 -8.90 -3.03
N ASP A 197 -4.42 -8.07 -2.20
CA ASP A 197 -5.22 -8.55 -1.07
C ASP A 197 -6.49 -9.27 -1.53
N THR A 198 -7.22 -8.71 -2.50
CA THR A 198 -8.49 -9.30 -2.98
C THR A 198 -8.27 -10.69 -3.55
N LEU A 199 -7.21 -10.85 -4.35
CA LEU A 199 -6.87 -12.13 -4.99
C LEU A 199 -5.93 -12.99 -4.13
N GLN A 200 -5.50 -12.49 -2.98
CA GLN A 200 -4.52 -13.14 -2.10
C GLN A 200 -3.25 -13.56 -2.86
N LEU A 201 -2.74 -12.66 -3.70
CA LEU A 201 -1.53 -12.90 -4.48
C LEU A 201 -0.32 -12.97 -3.55
N THR A 202 0.57 -13.92 -3.85
CA THR A 202 1.86 -14.07 -3.15
C THR A 202 3.01 -14.04 -4.15
N TRP A 203 4.17 -13.56 -3.73
CA TRP A 203 5.40 -13.53 -4.54
C TRP A 203 6.64 -13.62 -3.64
N MET A 204 7.77 -14.01 -4.25
CA MET A 204 9.07 -14.01 -3.58
C MET A 204 9.73 -12.64 -3.72
N ASP A 205 10.39 -12.18 -2.65
CA ASP A 205 11.32 -11.07 -2.71
C ASP A 205 12.64 -11.47 -3.39
N SER A 206 13.60 -10.54 -3.44
CA SER A 206 14.92 -10.80 -4.04
C SER A 206 15.77 -11.82 -3.28
N GLY A 207 15.44 -12.14 -2.03
CA GLY A 207 16.10 -13.13 -1.20
C GLY A 207 15.43 -14.51 -1.24
N ASN A 208 14.48 -14.74 -2.16
CA ASN A 208 13.63 -15.93 -2.22
C ASN A 208 12.82 -16.17 -0.93
N ALA A 209 12.50 -15.11 -0.19
CA ALA A 209 11.58 -15.17 0.94
C ALA A 209 10.20 -14.65 0.53
N CYS A 210 9.16 -15.05 1.28
CA CYS A 210 7.81 -14.53 1.09
C CYS A 210 7.79 -13.02 1.29
N ALA A 211 7.40 -12.28 0.26
CA ALA A 211 7.31 -10.83 0.34
C ALA A 211 6.27 -10.41 1.39
N LYS A 212 6.73 -9.67 2.41
CA LYS A 212 5.92 -9.10 3.49
C LYS A 212 6.44 -7.72 3.87
N SER A 213 6.76 -6.90 2.87
CA SER A 213 7.33 -5.56 3.05
C SER A 213 6.32 -4.49 2.70
N TRP A 214 6.55 -3.29 3.22
CA TRP A 214 5.83 -2.11 2.77
C TRP A 214 6.01 -1.91 1.25
N PRO A 215 4.98 -1.49 0.47
CA PRO A 215 5.15 -1.18 -0.94
C PRO A 215 6.19 -0.07 -1.15
N PRO A 216 7.35 -0.33 -1.78
CA PRO A 216 8.37 0.70 -1.95
C PRO A 216 7.87 1.82 -2.88
N PHE A 217 8.53 2.99 -2.83
CA PHE A 217 8.30 4.06 -3.81
C PHE A 217 8.47 3.54 -5.24
N GLY A 218 7.53 3.90 -6.11
CA GLY A 218 7.53 3.43 -7.50
C GLY A 218 7.17 1.94 -7.65
N SER A 219 6.63 1.31 -6.62
CA SER A 219 6.11 -0.05 -6.74
C SER A 219 5.01 -0.15 -7.80
N MET A 220 5.01 -1.29 -8.49
CA MET A 220 4.12 -1.53 -9.64
C MET A 220 3.62 -2.97 -9.62
N LEU A 221 2.30 -3.11 -9.71
CA LEU A 221 1.64 -4.36 -10.08
C LEU A 221 1.19 -4.26 -11.54
N VAL A 222 1.72 -5.14 -12.38
CA VAL A 222 1.30 -5.29 -13.78
C VAL A 222 0.37 -6.50 -13.86
N MET A 223 -0.79 -6.30 -14.49
CA MET A 223 -1.71 -7.36 -14.87
C MET A 223 -1.70 -7.49 -16.39
N GLU A 224 -1.18 -8.60 -16.88
CA GLU A 224 -1.12 -8.92 -18.31
C GLU A 224 -2.28 -9.86 -18.64
N ILE A 225 -3.03 -9.54 -19.70
CA ILE A 225 -4.13 -10.36 -20.19
C ILE A 225 -3.77 -10.84 -21.59
N TYR A 226 -3.76 -12.16 -21.75
CA TYR A 226 -3.36 -12.83 -22.97
C TYR A 226 -4.59 -13.17 -23.84
N SER A 227 -4.37 -13.50 -25.11
CA SER A 227 -5.45 -13.74 -26.07
C SER A 227 -6.28 -14.99 -25.78
N ASP A 228 -5.78 -15.87 -24.93
CA ASP A 228 -6.45 -17.09 -24.46
C ASP A 228 -7.09 -16.89 -23.07
N ASP A 229 -7.36 -15.64 -22.69
CA ASP A 229 -7.94 -15.21 -21.42
C ASP A 229 -7.10 -15.58 -20.17
N GLN A 230 -5.83 -15.97 -20.36
CA GLN A 230 -4.90 -16.11 -19.24
C GLN A 230 -4.53 -14.75 -18.67
N VAL A 231 -4.37 -14.71 -17.35
CA VAL A 231 -3.97 -13.50 -16.63
C VAL A 231 -2.68 -13.78 -15.87
N ARG A 232 -1.68 -12.90 -16.03
CA ARG A 232 -0.43 -12.94 -15.27
C ARG A 232 -0.29 -11.67 -14.45
N PHE A 233 0.05 -11.84 -13.18
CA PHE A 233 0.38 -10.73 -12.29
C PHE A 233 1.89 -10.66 -12.06
N ILE A 234 2.45 -9.46 -12.16
CA ILE A 234 3.87 -9.18 -11.95
C ILE A 234 3.99 -8.01 -10.96
N TYR A 235 4.47 -8.28 -9.76
CA TYR A 235 4.71 -7.27 -8.73
C TYR A 235 6.21 -6.95 -8.66
N ASN A 236 6.60 -5.71 -8.97
CA ASN A 236 8.00 -5.25 -8.99
C ASN A 236 8.94 -6.20 -9.78
N GLY A 237 8.49 -6.67 -10.94
CA GLY A 237 9.25 -7.59 -11.80
C GLY A 237 9.24 -9.06 -11.37
N ARG A 238 8.53 -9.41 -10.29
CA ARG A 238 8.38 -10.79 -9.81
C ARG A 238 6.99 -11.31 -10.13
N VAL A 239 6.88 -12.57 -10.56
CA VAL A 239 5.57 -13.19 -10.78
C VAL A 239 4.85 -13.28 -9.43
N ALA A 240 3.67 -12.69 -9.37
CA ALA A 240 2.74 -12.83 -8.26
C ALA A 240 1.65 -13.81 -8.70
N SER A 241 1.34 -14.80 -7.86
CA SER A 241 0.21 -15.66 -8.16
C SER A 241 -0.42 -16.20 -6.89
N VAL A 242 -1.65 -16.68 -7.04
CA VAL A 242 -2.38 -17.37 -5.98
C VAL A 242 -1.58 -18.62 -5.61
N GLU A 243 -1.12 -19.39 -6.60
CA GLU A 243 -0.44 -20.69 -6.45
C GLU A 243 1.06 -20.59 -6.18
N ALA A 244 1.67 -19.42 -6.40
CA ALA A 244 3.10 -19.26 -6.59
C ALA A 244 3.92 -19.83 -5.42
N ILE A 245 3.38 -19.79 -4.20
CA ILE A 245 4.13 -20.26 -3.02
C ILE A 245 3.18 -20.71 -1.91
N GLN A 246 2.91 -22.03 -1.79
CA GLN A 246 2.17 -22.60 -0.66
C GLN A 246 2.80 -22.20 0.70
N GLU A 247 4.12 -22.07 0.76
CA GLU A 247 4.88 -21.67 1.96
C GLU A 247 4.60 -20.22 2.40
N CYS A 248 4.15 -19.35 1.48
CA CYS A 248 3.79 -17.96 1.80
C CYS A 248 2.35 -17.79 2.27
N ARG A 249 1.50 -18.79 2.09
CA ARG A 249 0.08 -18.72 2.47
C ARG A 249 -0.18 -18.83 3.97
N GLY A 250 0.86 -18.99 4.79
CA GLY A 250 0.71 -19.11 6.24
C GLY A 250 0.01 -20.40 6.66
N LYS A 251 0.50 -21.00 7.74
CA LYS A 251 -0.28 -21.91 8.57
C LYS A 251 -1.06 -21.10 9.59
#